data_AF-A0A924Y8D5-F1
#
_entry.id   AF-A0A924Y8D5-F1
#
_cell.length_a   1.000
_cell.length_b   1.000
_cell.length_c   1.000
_cell.angle_alpha   90.00
_cell.angle_beta   90.00
_cell.angle_gamma   90.00
#
_symmetry.space_group_name_H-M   'P 1'
#
loop_
_entity.id
_entity.type
_entity.pdbx_description
1 polymer ?
#
loop_
_entity_poly.entity_id
_entity_poly.type
_entity_poly.pdbx_seq_one_letter_code
_entity_poly.pdbx_strand_id
1 'polypeptide(L)'
;TRQGTAIQQALQLALDSFDSSRGTAQVVILITDGESTEGDPLSVVDAASERGVIIYTLGYGDPEGAPIPLHDDAGNVIGYKEDRAGNVVSSALNETLLQEIAERTNGLYQRASASGVEVQNLITLINEIESGVLEQSLNAQSRGIERFAIFVALALVALSLEILLPDTGRSRERKQGAA
;
A
#
# COMPACT_ATOMS: atom_id res chain seq x y z
N THR A 1 -25.03 -4.70 19.82
CA THR A 1 -23.70 -4.23 19.38
C THR A 1 -22.78 -5.42 19.37
N ARG A 2 -22.13 -5.73 18.23
CA ARG A 2 -21.09 -6.76 18.19
C ARG A 2 -19.90 -6.22 19.00
N GLN A 3 -19.54 -6.89 20.09
CA GLN A 3 -18.31 -6.65 20.83
C GLN A 3 -17.26 -7.62 20.30
N GLY A 4 -16.12 -7.10 19.90
CA GLY A 4 -15.02 -7.87 19.32
C GLY A 4 -14.24 -7.00 18.34
N THR A 5 -12.96 -7.30 18.17
CA THR A 5 -12.12 -6.65 17.17
C THR A 5 -12.03 -7.56 15.95
N ALA A 6 -12.47 -7.08 14.79
CA ALA A 6 -12.49 -7.83 13.53
C ALA A 6 -11.51 -7.22 12.53
N ILE A 7 -10.20 -7.38 12.79
CA ILE A 7 -9.13 -6.81 11.96
C ILE A 7 -9.24 -7.30 10.51
N GLN A 8 -9.55 -8.59 10.32
CA GLN A 8 -9.75 -9.19 9.01
C GLN A 8 -10.80 -8.44 8.17
N GLN A 9 -11.98 -8.19 8.75
CA GLN A 9 -13.09 -7.52 8.06
C GLN A 9 -12.75 -6.07 7.73
N ALA A 10 -12.06 -5.38 8.65
CA ALA A 10 -11.61 -4.00 8.43
C ALA A 10 -10.61 -3.90 7.28
N LEU A 11 -9.63 -4.80 7.24
CA LEU A 11 -8.66 -4.87 6.14
C LEU A 11 -9.35 -5.21 4.82
N GLN A 12 -10.26 -6.18 4.80
CA GLN A 12 -10.98 -6.54 3.59
C GLN A 12 -11.78 -5.37 3.03
N LEU A 13 -12.49 -4.65 3.90
CA LEU A 13 -13.25 -3.46 3.51
C LEU A 13 -12.34 -2.35 2.95
N ALA A 14 -11.17 -2.14 3.57
CA ALA A 14 -10.19 -1.18 3.09
C ALA A 14 -9.68 -1.57 1.68
N LEU A 15 -9.36 -2.84 1.47
CA LEU A 15 -8.95 -3.37 0.18
C LEU A 15 -10.03 -3.21 -0.90
N ASP A 16 -11.29 -3.46 -0.56
CA ASP A 16 -12.43 -3.33 -1.48
C ASP A 16 -12.77 -1.86 -1.79
N SER A 17 -12.31 -0.93 -0.95
CA SER A 17 -12.54 0.51 -1.13
C SER A 17 -11.55 1.18 -2.09
N PHE A 18 -10.45 0.50 -2.44
CA PHE A 18 -9.49 1.05 -3.40
C PHE A 18 -10.02 0.98 -4.83
N ASP A 19 -9.81 2.06 -5.58
CA ASP A 19 -10.05 2.10 -7.02
C ASP A 19 -8.86 1.48 -7.77
N SER A 20 -9.02 0.22 -8.19
CA SER A 20 -8.01 -0.53 -8.94
C SER A 20 -7.68 0.06 -10.32
N SER A 21 -8.45 1.03 -10.80
CA SER A 21 -8.22 1.65 -12.12
C SER A 21 -7.14 2.75 -12.11
N ARG A 22 -6.72 3.24 -10.93
CA ARG A 22 -5.91 4.46 -10.83
C ARG A 22 -4.40 4.27 -10.99
N GLY A 23 -3.87 3.03 -10.98
CA GLY A 23 -2.43 2.80 -11.15
C GLY A 23 -1.55 3.44 -10.07
N THR A 24 -2.15 4.00 -9.02
CA THR A 24 -1.47 4.68 -7.92
C THR A 24 -1.13 3.72 -6.79
N ALA A 25 -0.07 4.04 -6.03
CA ALA A 25 0.28 3.27 -4.85
C ALA A 25 -0.89 3.22 -3.84
N GLN A 26 -1.24 2.03 -3.36
CA GLN A 26 -2.33 1.81 -2.41
C GLN A 26 -1.75 1.56 -1.02
N VAL A 27 -2.18 2.36 -0.04
CA VAL A 27 -1.63 2.31 1.32
C VAL A 27 -2.76 2.28 2.34
N VAL A 28 -2.66 1.37 3.31
CA VAL A 28 -3.57 1.23 4.45
C VAL A 28 -2.81 1.55 5.73
N ILE A 29 -3.45 2.30 6.63
CA ILE A 29 -2.93 2.59 7.96
C ILE A 29 -3.85 1.93 8.98
N LEU A 30 -3.35 0.91 9.65
CA LEU A 30 -4.05 0.14 10.66
C LEU A 30 -3.62 0.62 12.05
N ILE A 31 -4.57 1.11 12.84
CA ILE A 31 -4.34 1.55 14.23
C ILE A 31 -5.13 0.63 15.15
N THR A 32 -4.45 -0.12 16.02
CA THR A 32 -5.07 -1.15 16.87
C THR A 32 -4.13 -1.59 17.98
N ASP A 33 -4.66 -2.22 19.02
CA ASP A 33 -3.92 -3.01 20.01
C ASP A 33 -3.52 -4.40 19.49
N GLY A 34 -3.91 -4.77 18.26
CA GLY A 34 -3.57 -6.05 17.65
C GLY A 34 -4.32 -7.24 18.25
N GLU A 35 -5.24 -7.01 19.18
CA GLU A 35 -6.12 -8.07 19.66
C GLU A 35 -7.22 -8.27 18.61
N SER A 36 -7.31 -9.46 18.02
CA SER A 36 -8.44 -9.83 17.14
C SER A 36 -9.27 -10.92 17.81
N THR A 37 -10.58 -10.70 17.89
CA THR A 37 -11.53 -11.66 18.48
C THR A 37 -12.27 -12.46 17.42
N GLU A 38 -12.19 -12.03 16.16
CA GLU A 38 -12.89 -12.65 15.03
C GLU A 38 -11.94 -12.82 13.83
N GLY A 39 -11.95 -14.02 13.24
CA GLY A 39 -11.26 -14.31 11.98
C GLY A 39 -9.73 -14.39 12.09
N ASP A 40 -9.10 -14.62 10.94
CA ASP A 40 -7.64 -14.63 10.80
C ASP A 40 -7.22 -13.38 9.99
N PRO A 41 -6.61 -12.37 10.65
CA PRO A 41 -6.15 -11.16 9.98
C PRO A 41 -5.12 -11.44 8.87
N LEU A 42 -4.26 -12.47 9.03
CA LEU A 42 -3.18 -12.75 8.09
C LEU A 42 -3.69 -13.22 6.73
N SER A 43 -4.85 -13.85 6.69
CA SER A 43 -5.48 -14.30 5.43
C SER A 43 -5.74 -13.18 4.43
N VAL A 44 -6.05 -11.97 4.90
CA VAL A 44 -6.33 -10.79 4.06
C VAL A 44 -5.04 -10.04 3.71
N VAL A 45 -4.03 -10.16 4.56
CA VAL A 45 -2.71 -9.52 4.40
C VAL A 45 -1.97 -10.10 3.20
N ASP A 46 -2.05 -11.42 3.01
CA ASP A 46 -1.44 -12.06 1.85
C ASP A 46 -2.08 -11.56 0.54
N ALA A 47 -3.41 -11.45 0.50
CA ALA A 47 -4.13 -10.86 -0.63
C ALA A 47 -3.82 -9.36 -0.84
N ALA A 48 -3.59 -8.61 0.23
CA ALA A 48 -3.15 -7.21 0.15
C ALA A 48 -1.75 -7.12 -0.49
N SER A 49 -0.83 -7.98 -0.08
CA SER A 49 0.54 -8.05 -0.60
C SER A 49 0.56 -8.38 -2.10
N GLU A 50 -0.23 -9.37 -2.54
CA GLU A 50 -0.37 -9.73 -3.96
C GLU A 50 -0.91 -8.58 -4.81
N ARG A 51 -1.77 -7.74 -4.24
CA ARG A 51 -2.32 -6.54 -4.89
C ARG A 51 -1.37 -5.34 -4.87
N GLY A 52 -0.19 -5.47 -4.25
CA GLY A 52 0.76 -4.37 -4.08
C GLY A 52 0.29 -3.30 -3.10
N VAL A 53 -0.60 -3.66 -2.17
CA VAL A 53 -1.08 -2.75 -1.11
C VAL A 53 -0.10 -2.80 0.07
N ILE A 54 0.38 -1.64 0.51
CA ILE A 54 1.28 -1.52 1.65
C ILE A 54 0.46 -1.24 2.91
N ILE A 55 0.66 -2.01 3.98
CA ILE A 55 -0.04 -1.81 5.25
C ILE A 55 0.94 -1.31 6.31
N TYR A 56 0.71 -0.10 6.82
CA TYR A 56 1.40 0.44 7.98
C TYR A 56 0.57 0.16 9.23
N THR A 57 1.21 -0.33 10.28
CA THR A 57 0.54 -0.69 11.52
C THR A 57 1.04 0.17 12.67
N LEU A 58 0.12 0.79 13.40
CA LEU A 58 0.39 1.57 14.60
C LEU A 58 -0.25 0.87 15.82
N GLY A 59 0.60 0.31 16.67
CA GLY A 59 0.20 -0.40 17.89
C GLY A 59 -0.13 0.57 19.02
N TYR A 60 -1.33 0.52 19.60
CA TYR A 60 -1.68 1.31 20.80
C TYR A 60 -1.91 0.40 21.99
N GLY A 61 -1.16 0.61 23.08
CA GLY A 61 -1.30 -0.16 24.30
C GLY A 61 0.05 -0.59 24.89
N ASP A 62 -0.02 -1.32 26.00
CA ASP A 62 1.14 -1.91 26.67
C ASP A 62 1.22 -3.41 26.35
N PRO A 63 2.40 -3.95 25.95
CA PRO A 63 2.59 -5.38 25.73
C PRO A 63 2.42 -6.23 27.01
N GLU A 64 2.69 -5.66 28.19
CA GLU A 64 2.53 -6.38 29.46
C GLU A 64 1.04 -6.61 29.81
N GLY A 65 0.15 -5.88 29.14
CA GLY A 65 -1.28 -5.93 29.33
C GLY A 65 -1.74 -5.12 30.54
N ALA A 66 -2.89 -4.45 30.39
CA ALA A 66 -3.49 -3.66 31.45
C ALA A 66 -4.98 -3.99 31.62
N PRO A 67 -5.49 -3.99 32.85
CA PRO A 67 -6.92 -4.15 33.10
C PRO A 67 -7.69 -2.94 32.59
N ILE A 68 -8.84 -3.18 31.98
CA ILE A 68 -9.65 -2.11 31.37
C ILE A 68 -10.46 -1.40 32.48
N PRO A 69 -10.21 -0.10 32.78
CA PRO A 69 -10.94 0.60 33.84
C PRO A 69 -12.38 0.93 33.42
N LEU A 70 -13.29 0.88 34.39
CA LEU A 70 -14.65 1.40 34.27
C LEU A 70 -14.70 2.75 34.96
N HIS A 71 -15.23 3.76 34.28
CA HIS A 71 -15.39 5.11 34.82
C HIS A 71 -16.86 5.41 35.15
N ASP A 72 -17.09 6.18 36.20
CA ASP A 72 -18.39 6.82 36.45
C ASP A 72 -18.58 8.06 35.56
N ASP A 73 -19.77 8.67 35.64
CA ASP A 73 -20.11 9.90 34.90
C ASP A 73 -19.20 11.10 35.27
N ALA A 74 -18.49 11.02 36.39
CA ALA A 74 -17.54 12.03 36.85
C ALA A 74 -16.08 11.71 36.46
N GLY A 75 -15.83 10.58 35.77
CA GLY A 75 -14.52 10.15 35.32
C GLY A 75 -13.68 9.39 36.36
N ASN A 76 -14.23 9.06 37.53
CA ASN A 76 -13.52 8.28 38.55
C ASN A 76 -13.55 6.79 38.20
N VAL A 77 -12.43 6.10 38.45
CA VAL A 77 -12.36 4.64 38.28
C VAL A 77 -13.21 3.97 39.37
N ILE A 78 -14.29 3.32 38.96
CA ILE A 78 -15.22 2.60 39.84
C ILE A 78 -15.01 1.09 39.85
N GLY A 79 -14.12 0.58 38.99
CA GLY A 79 -13.79 -0.83 38.89
C GLY A 79 -13.04 -1.16 37.61
N TYR A 80 -12.90 -2.44 37.32
CA TYR A 80 -12.33 -2.94 36.08
C TYR A 80 -13.33 -3.81 35.35
N LYS A 81 -13.18 -3.93 34.03
CA LYS A 81 -14.03 -4.80 33.22
C LYS A 81 -13.78 -6.26 33.61
N GLU A 82 -14.86 -6.99 33.88
CA GLU A 82 -14.82 -8.41 34.21
C GLU A 82 -15.45 -9.25 33.09
N ASP A 83 -14.99 -10.50 32.96
CA ASP A 83 -15.59 -11.50 32.09
C ASP A 83 -16.85 -12.13 32.73
N ARG A 84 -17.48 -13.10 32.03
CA ARG A 84 -18.68 -13.79 32.55
C ARG A 84 -18.42 -14.66 33.79
N ALA A 85 -17.16 -14.96 34.09
CA ALA A 85 -16.72 -15.73 35.24
C ALA A 85 -16.26 -14.85 36.41
N GLY A 86 -16.28 -13.52 36.27
CA GLY A 86 -15.86 -12.55 37.28
C GLY A 86 -14.34 -12.32 37.31
N ASN A 87 -13.60 -12.75 36.29
CA ASN A 87 -12.18 -12.44 36.20
C ASN A 87 -11.97 -11.09 35.51
N VAL A 88 -11.01 -10.31 35.99
CA VAL A 88 -10.64 -9.04 35.36
C VAL A 88 -10.09 -9.30 33.96
N VAL A 89 -10.66 -8.63 32.96
CA VAL A 89 -10.18 -8.65 31.58
C VAL A 89 -8.97 -7.75 31.46
N SER A 90 -7.83 -8.35 31.16
CA SER A 90 -6.61 -7.65 30.75
C SER A 90 -6.51 -7.66 29.22
N SER A 91 -6.25 -6.51 28.63
CA SER A 91 -5.97 -6.37 27.19
C SER A 91 -4.50 -6.03 27.02
N ALA A 92 -3.83 -6.74 26.10
CA ALA A 92 -2.41 -6.61 25.83
C ALA A 92 -2.16 -6.28 24.36
N LEU A 93 -1.19 -5.41 24.11
CA LEU A 93 -0.77 -5.08 22.76
C LEU A 93 -0.11 -6.30 22.10
N ASN A 94 -0.69 -6.79 21.02
CA ASN A 94 -0.11 -7.87 20.21
C ASN A 94 0.85 -7.30 19.15
N GLU A 95 2.06 -6.93 19.58
CA GLU A 95 3.08 -6.37 18.68
C GLU A 95 3.50 -7.36 17.58
N THR A 96 3.55 -8.66 17.90
CA THR A 96 3.98 -9.70 16.95
C THR A 96 3.05 -9.77 15.75
N LEU A 97 1.73 -9.75 15.97
CA LEU A 97 0.77 -9.76 14.87
C LEU A 97 0.92 -8.51 14.00
N LEU A 98 1.07 -7.33 14.61
CA LEU A 98 1.18 -6.07 13.87
C LEU A 98 2.47 -5.98 13.07
N GLN A 99 3.59 -6.44 13.63
CA GLN A 99 4.86 -6.57 12.91
C GLN A 99 4.71 -7.50 11.71
N GLU A 100 4.09 -8.67 11.89
CA GLU A 100 3.89 -9.63 10.80
C GLU A 100 3.03 -9.06 9.66
N ILE A 101 1.97 -8.32 9.99
CA ILE A 101 1.12 -7.64 9.00
C ILE A 101 1.92 -6.63 8.17
N ALA A 102 2.72 -5.80 8.85
CA ALA A 102 3.55 -4.79 8.20
C ALA A 102 4.63 -5.43 7.31
N GLU A 103 5.34 -6.44 7.82
CA GLU A 103 6.41 -7.12 7.09
C GLU A 103 5.92 -7.80 5.80
N ARG A 104 4.79 -8.52 5.87
CA ARG A 104 4.22 -9.22 4.71
C ARG A 104 3.78 -8.29 3.58
N THR A 105 3.48 -7.03 3.89
CA THR A 105 3.04 -6.01 2.92
C THR A 105 4.09 -4.93 2.65
N ASN A 106 5.32 -5.14 3.12
CA ASN A 106 6.43 -4.20 2.96
C ASN A 106 6.13 -2.80 3.55
N GLY A 107 5.33 -2.75 4.60
CA GLY A 107 5.05 -1.56 5.40
C GLY A 107 5.95 -1.46 6.64
N LEU A 108 5.56 -0.59 7.58
CA LEU A 108 6.29 -0.39 8.84
C LEU A 108 5.35 -0.53 10.04
N TYR A 109 5.87 -1.16 11.09
CA TYR A 109 5.27 -1.17 12.41
C TYR A 109 5.87 -0.07 13.28
N GLN A 110 5.02 0.66 14.01
CA GLN A 110 5.43 1.55 15.08
C GLN A 110 4.49 1.35 16.28
N ARG A 111 5.02 1.48 17.50
CA ARG A 111 4.20 1.56 18.71
C ARG A 111 3.89 3.02 18.99
N ALA A 112 2.62 3.37 19.15
CA ALA A 112 2.21 4.70 19.56
C ALA A 112 2.78 5.02 20.95
N SER A 113 3.48 6.14 21.07
CA SER A 113 3.91 6.67 22.35
C SER A 113 3.17 7.96 22.69
N ALA A 114 3.18 8.34 23.97
CA ALA A 114 2.59 9.60 24.42
C ALA A 114 3.23 10.85 23.78
N SER A 115 4.38 10.70 23.12
CA SER A 115 5.08 11.80 22.45
C SER A 115 4.45 12.21 21.11
N GLY A 116 3.67 11.32 20.48
CA GLY A 116 3.00 11.57 19.20
C GLY A 116 3.94 11.70 17.99
N VAL A 117 5.23 11.42 18.16
CA VAL A 117 6.24 11.50 17.08
C VAL A 117 5.93 10.50 15.96
N GLU A 118 5.37 9.35 16.29
CA GLU A 118 5.05 8.28 15.34
C GLU A 118 3.94 8.71 14.38
N VAL A 119 3.01 9.54 14.85
CA VAL A 119 1.94 10.14 14.03
C VAL A 119 2.51 11.16 13.06
N GLN A 120 3.55 11.91 13.45
CA GLN A 120 4.23 12.83 12.51
C GLN A 120 5.02 12.08 11.43
N ASN A 121 5.67 10.98 11.79
CA ASN A 121 6.32 10.10 10.81
C ASN A 121 5.30 9.54 9.81
N LEU A 122 4.12 9.14 10.29
CA LEU A 122 3.01 8.68 9.47
C LEU A 122 2.51 9.78 8.51
N ILE A 123 2.34 11.02 9.00
CA ILE A 123 1.94 12.16 8.15
C ILE A 123 3.00 12.44 7.08
N THR A 124 4.28 12.37 7.44
CA THR A 124 5.39 12.59 6.49
C THR A 124 5.38 11.53 5.39
N LEU A 125 5.20 10.27 5.78
CA LEU A 125 5.07 9.14 4.87
C LEU A 125 3.86 9.30 3.92
N ILE A 126 2.70 9.73 4.42
CA ILE A 126 1.51 10.01 3.59
C ILE A 126 1.85 11.09 2.54
N ASN A 127 2.54 12.17 2.94
CA ASN A 127 2.92 13.24 2.02
C ASN A 127 3.91 12.76 0.94
N GLU A 128 4.82 11.83 1.25
CA GLU A 128 5.73 11.21 0.27
C GLU A 128 5.00 10.31 -0.73
N ILE A 129 3.96 9.61 -0.27
CA ILE A 129 3.09 8.80 -1.15
C ILE A 129 2.28 9.72 -2.06
N GLU A 130 1.64 10.75 -1.52
CA GLU A 130 0.78 11.69 -2.27
C GLU A 130 1.58 12.50 -3.31
N SER A 131 2.83 12.85 -3.00
CA SER A 131 3.72 13.56 -3.93
C SER A 131 4.24 12.70 -5.10
N GLY A 132 3.87 11.41 -5.17
CA GLY A 132 4.25 10.49 -6.24
C GLY A 132 5.73 10.08 -6.23
N VAL A 133 6.46 10.41 -5.17
CA VAL A 133 7.89 10.07 -5.01
C VAL A 133 8.06 8.55 -4.86
N LEU A 134 7.12 7.89 -4.16
CA LEU A 134 7.12 6.44 -4.03
C LEU A 134 6.78 5.74 -5.36
N GLU A 135 5.85 6.29 -6.15
CA GLU A 135 5.53 5.76 -7.48
C GLU A 135 6.74 5.81 -8.41
N GLN A 136 7.56 6.87 -8.34
CA GLN A 136 8.80 6.95 -9.13
C GLN A 136 9.82 5.88 -8.70
N SER A 137 9.95 5.62 -7.39
CA SER A 137 10.87 4.59 -6.86
C SER A 137 10.43 3.17 -7.24
N LEU A 138 9.13 2.86 -7.10
CA LEU A 138 8.55 1.55 -7.44
C LEU A 138 8.52 1.32 -8.96
N ASN A 139 8.14 2.33 -9.75
CA ASN A 139 8.16 2.24 -11.21
C ASN A 139 9.58 2.22 -11.80
N ALA A 140 10.58 2.81 -11.11
CA ALA A 140 11.98 2.73 -11.54
C ALA A 140 12.52 1.29 -11.49
N GLN A 141 12.07 0.46 -10.55
CA GLN A 141 12.42 -0.97 -10.53
C GLN A 141 11.68 -1.79 -11.59
N SER A 142 10.47 -1.38 -11.99
CA SER A 142 9.63 -2.11 -12.94
C SER A 142 9.78 -1.67 -14.41
N ARG A 143 10.66 -0.72 -14.73
CA ARG A 143 10.98 -0.41 -16.13
C ARG A 143 11.79 -1.54 -16.76
N GLY A 144 11.07 -2.51 -17.33
CA GLY A 144 11.63 -3.46 -18.27
C GLY A 144 12.40 -2.71 -19.36
N ILE A 145 13.63 -3.16 -19.62
CA ILE A 145 14.58 -2.57 -20.57
C ILE A 145 13.83 -2.21 -21.86
N GLU A 146 13.67 -0.92 -22.11
CA GLU A 146 12.91 -0.37 -23.22
C GLU A 146 13.57 -0.75 -24.56
N ARG A 147 13.15 -1.88 -25.16
CA ARG A 147 13.67 -2.37 -26.44
C ARG A 147 13.29 -1.49 -27.64
N PHE A 148 12.45 -0.46 -27.44
CA PHE A 148 12.04 0.47 -28.51
C PHE A 148 13.22 1.28 -29.06
N ALA A 149 14.27 1.48 -28.25
CA ALA A 149 15.48 2.21 -28.66
C ALA A 149 16.15 1.59 -29.90
N ILE A 150 16.10 0.26 -30.06
CA ILE A 150 16.65 -0.44 -31.24
C ILE A 150 15.83 -0.09 -32.50
N PHE A 151 14.51 -0.03 -32.38
CA PHE A 151 13.62 0.33 -33.50
C PHE A 151 13.79 1.79 -33.91
N VAL A 152 13.96 2.70 -32.95
CA VAL A 152 14.25 4.12 -33.23
C VAL A 152 15.63 4.30 -33.85
N ALA A 153 16.65 3.60 -33.33
CA ALA A 153 17.99 3.63 -33.91
C ALA A 153 17.97 3.12 -35.37
N LEU A 154 17.26 2.02 -35.66
CA LEU A 154 17.08 1.52 -37.02
C LEU A 154 16.38 2.53 -37.93
N ALA A 155 15.32 3.20 -37.44
CA ALA A 155 14.62 4.23 -38.20
C ALA A 155 15.51 5.44 -38.51
N LEU A 156 16.32 5.88 -37.55
CA LEU A 156 17.29 6.97 -37.74
C LEU A 156 18.40 6.60 -38.73
N VAL A 157 18.89 5.36 -38.70
CA VAL A 157 19.87 4.86 -39.69
C VAL A 157 19.24 4.80 -41.09
N ALA A 158 18.02 4.30 -41.22
CA ALA A 158 17.32 4.25 -42.50
C ALA A 158 17.09 5.66 -43.08
N LEU A 159 16.68 6.62 -42.24
CA LEU A 159 16.50 8.03 -42.63
C LEU A 159 17.83 8.65 -43.07
N SER A 160 18.92 8.36 -42.36
CA SER A 160 20.26 8.86 -42.70
C SER A 160 20.75 8.30 -44.05
N LEU A 161 20.44 7.03 -44.34
CA LEU A 161 20.78 6.37 -45.60
C LEU A 161 19.96 6.94 -46.77
N GLU A 162 18.69 7.25 -46.57
CA GLU A 162 17.85 7.91 -47.58
C GLU A 162 18.42 9.27 -47.98
N ILE A 163 18.88 10.07 -47.02
CA ILE A 163 19.49 11.39 -47.26
C ILE A 163 20.81 11.26 -48.03
N LEU A 164 21.56 10.16 -47.86
CA LEU A 164 22.82 9.92 -48.56
C LEU A 164 22.66 9.36 -49.97
N LEU A 165 21.50 8.79 -50.32
CA LEU A 165 21.25 8.21 -51.63
C LEU A 165 20.93 9.33 -52.65
N PRO A 166 21.70 9.45 -53.76
CA PRO A 166 21.38 10.41 -54.81
C PRO A 166 20.10 10.00 -55.54
N ASP A 167 19.18 10.96 -55.70
CA ASP A 167 17.90 10.77 -56.38
C ASP A 167 18.12 10.43 -57.86
N THR A 168 18.20 9.13 -58.16
CA THR A 168 18.36 8.62 -59.53
C THR A 168 16.97 8.37 -60.13
N GLY A 169 16.36 9.49 -60.53
CA GLY A 169 15.37 9.65 -61.61
C GLY A 169 14.43 8.48 -61.92
N ARG A 170 13.20 8.53 -61.39
CA ARG A 170 12.05 7.84 -61.99
C ARG A 170 11.60 8.57 -63.27
N SER A 171 12.27 8.30 -64.38
CA SER A 171 11.73 8.59 -65.71
C SER A 171 11.03 7.33 -66.25
N ARG A 172 9.69 7.27 -66.11
CA ARG A 172 8.85 6.35 -66.89
C ARG A 172 8.03 7.19 -67.86
N GLU A 173 8.55 7.33 -69.08
CA GLU A 173 7.80 7.77 -70.26
C GLU A 173 6.51 6.93 -70.39
N ARG A 174 5.34 7.57 -70.28
CA ARG A 174 4.11 7.08 -70.92
C ARG A 174 4.08 7.69 -72.32
N LYS A 175 4.53 6.92 -73.32
CA LYS A 175 4.30 7.23 -74.72
C LYS A 175 2.79 7.25 -75.01
N GLN A 176 2.41 8.29 -75.74
CA GLN A 176 1.10 8.53 -76.32
C GLN A 176 0.68 7.34 -77.20
N GLY A 177 -0.53 6.83 -76.98
CA GLY A 177 -1.26 6.05 -77.98
C GLY A 177 -2.24 6.98 -78.67
N ALA A 178 -1.88 7.44 -79.87
CA ALA A 178 -2.80 8.01 -80.83
C ALA A 178 -3.07 6.96 -81.92
N ALA A 179 -4.31 6.53 -82.01
CA ALA A 179 -5.00 6.08 -83.22
C ALA A 179 -6.49 6.34 -83.02
#